data_AF-A0A1B0B8W0-F1
#
_entry.id   AF-A0A1B0B8W0-F1
#
_cell.length_a   1.000
_cell.length_b   1.000
_cell.length_c   1.000
_cell.angle_alpha   90.00
_cell.angle_beta   90.00
_cell.angle_gamma   90.00
#
_symmetry.space_group_name_H-M   'P 1'
#
loop_
_entity.id
_entity.type
_entity.pdbx_description
1 polymer ?
#
loop_
_entity_poly.entity_id
_entity_poly.type
_entity_poly.pdbx_seq_one_letter_code
_entity_poly.pdbx_strand_id
1 'polypeptide(L)'
;MFIIFLLLLTLSCRGNLVNSCPIYLTIASNGKTLQESNLELNWPPDCYTRPEWIGFYSDNPAISFTQPLLRIENVSDTTFKMPIKQKLGKLRFPGGWNRNDFNILATEYSKGKCLNYYVASFNGNELLAVECLKIYPNWLTKLPNIRKLPLKDLFIPGTHASGAYITDYIKTKSFFIKDYAASQYFDVWSQLVFGIRYLDLSIGYKTQDNADLKNADHFWIVNENMFINQLRYILKDIRRFVNISGEVVIIDFSSFPVGFYKHPERHSELLNMLKSELGSLAYQRNTSMVKACFELTVEQIKKSQKSLIILYPLEELSQSEAGNA
;
A
#
# COMPACT_ATOMS: atom_id res chain seq x y z
N MET A 1 43.05 -27.23 -49.51
CA MET A 1 42.70 -27.31 -48.07
C MET A 1 42.97 -25.92 -47.49
N PHE A 2 41.93 -25.06 -47.47
CA PHE A 2 41.30 -24.52 -46.24
C PHE A 2 42.25 -23.57 -45.48
N ILE A 3 42.03 -22.26 -45.27
CA ILE A 3 40.81 -21.48 -44.98
C ILE A 3 41.09 -19.99 -45.31
N ILE A 4 40.13 -19.33 -45.96
CA ILE A 4 40.05 -17.86 -46.07
C ILE A 4 39.38 -17.34 -44.80
N PHE A 5 40.07 -16.50 -44.02
CA PHE A 5 39.47 -15.82 -42.86
C PHE A 5 38.81 -14.52 -43.34
N LEU A 6 37.50 -14.55 -43.53
CA LEU A 6 36.68 -13.35 -43.72
C LEU A 6 36.47 -12.71 -42.34
N LEU A 7 37.16 -11.60 -42.06
CA LEU A 7 36.86 -10.76 -40.91
C LEU A 7 35.61 -9.93 -41.23
N LEU A 8 34.44 -10.44 -40.85
CA LEU A 8 33.22 -9.66 -40.74
C LEU A 8 33.35 -8.76 -39.50
N LEU A 9 33.78 -7.52 -39.72
CA LEU A 9 33.57 -6.43 -38.77
C LEU A 9 32.07 -6.18 -38.68
N THR A 10 31.40 -6.90 -37.79
CA THR A 10 30.09 -6.46 -37.30
C THR A 10 30.32 -5.21 -36.46
N LEU A 11 30.23 -4.04 -37.08
CA LEU A 11 29.84 -2.84 -36.35
C LEU A 11 28.43 -3.11 -35.81
N SER A 12 28.36 -3.68 -34.62
CA SER A 12 27.21 -3.46 -33.77
C SER A 12 27.24 -1.98 -33.41
N CYS A 13 26.64 -1.15 -34.27
CA CYS A 13 25.93 0.02 -33.80
C CYS A 13 24.87 -0.50 -32.83
N ARG A 14 25.26 -0.78 -31.58
CA ARG A 14 24.39 -0.49 -30.46
C ARG A 14 24.23 1.01 -30.50
N GLY A 15 23.28 1.48 -31.31
CA GLY A 15 22.68 2.78 -31.06
C GLY A 15 22.33 2.75 -29.58
N ASN A 16 22.90 3.68 -28.82
CA ASN A 16 22.40 3.95 -27.49
C ASN A 16 20.90 4.17 -27.67
N LEU A 17 20.08 3.19 -27.30
CA LEU A 17 18.70 3.47 -26.97
C LEU A 17 18.86 4.50 -25.86
N VAL A 18 18.67 5.77 -26.18
CA VAL A 18 18.52 6.79 -25.16
C VAL A 18 17.26 6.35 -24.44
N ASN A 19 17.44 5.66 -23.31
CA ASN A 19 16.34 5.27 -22.47
C ASN A 19 15.65 6.58 -22.09
N SER A 20 14.51 6.85 -22.70
CA SER A 20 13.72 8.03 -22.40
C SER A 20 13.50 8.08 -20.89
N CYS A 21 13.68 9.25 -20.32
CA CYS A 21 13.54 9.43 -18.88
C CYS A 21 12.21 8.87 -18.37
N PRO A 22 12.23 7.93 -17.41
CA PRO A 22 11.00 7.37 -16.89
C PRO A 22 10.26 8.44 -16.09
N ILE A 23 8.96 8.52 -16.33
CA ILE A 23 8.05 9.39 -15.58
C ILE A 23 7.15 8.54 -14.69
N TYR A 24 6.80 9.09 -13.53
CA TYR A 24 5.92 8.43 -12.55
C TYR A 24 4.80 9.37 -12.16
N LEU A 25 3.58 8.82 -12.09
CA LEU A 25 2.40 9.54 -11.61
C LEU A 25 2.06 9.09 -10.20
N THR A 26 2.11 10.01 -9.24
CA THR A 26 1.79 9.78 -7.83
C THR A 26 0.74 10.81 -7.36
N ILE A 27 0.45 10.78 -6.07
CA ILE A 27 -0.47 11.71 -5.41
C ILE A 27 0.35 12.61 -4.50
N ALA A 28 0.22 13.92 -4.66
CA ALA A 28 0.94 14.92 -3.87
C ALA A 28 0.41 14.98 -2.42
N SER A 29 1.28 15.31 -1.47
CA SER A 29 0.91 15.60 -0.08
C SER A 29 0.56 17.09 0.13
N ASN A 30 -0.29 17.66 -0.72
CA ASN A 30 -0.65 19.09 -0.69
C ASN A 30 -2.14 19.37 -0.44
N GLY A 31 -2.97 18.34 -0.34
CA GLY A 31 -4.38 18.46 0.04
C GLY A 31 -4.58 18.36 1.55
N LYS A 32 -5.65 18.98 2.06
CA LYS A 32 -6.13 18.70 3.43
C LYS A 32 -6.79 17.32 3.50
N THR A 33 -7.39 16.91 2.39
CA THR A 33 -7.95 15.58 2.19
C THR A 33 -7.31 14.91 0.96
N LEU A 34 -7.46 13.60 0.87
CA LEU A 34 -7.02 12.82 -0.28
C LEU A 34 -7.67 13.33 -1.59
N GLN A 35 -8.95 13.66 -1.56
CA GLN A 35 -9.68 14.12 -2.75
C GLN A 35 -9.22 15.50 -3.24
N GLU A 36 -8.73 16.33 -2.32
CA GLU A 36 -8.21 17.66 -2.62
C GLU A 36 -6.73 17.65 -3.03
N SER A 37 -6.04 16.54 -2.80
CA SER A 37 -4.64 16.37 -3.18
C SER A 37 -4.49 16.38 -4.70
N ASN A 38 -3.46 17.05 -5.18
CA ASN A 38 -3.15 17.08 -6.61
C ASN A 38 -2.46 15.78 -7.02
N LEU A 39 -2.57 15.44 -8.31
CA LEU A 39 -1.66 14.48 -8.92
C LEU A 39 -0.25 15.09 -9.00
N GLU A 40 0.77 14.26 -8.90
CA GLU A 40 2.17 14.68 -8.95
C GLU A 40 2.93 13.85 -9.98
N LEU A 41 3.62 14.54 -10.86
CA LEU A 41 4.57 13.94 -11.79
C LEU A 41 5.94 13.88 -11.11
N ASN A 42 6.65 12.77 -11.25
CA ASN A 42 7.99 12.57 -10.71
C ASN A 42 8.90 11.94 -11.76
N TRP A 43 10.20 12.20 -11.64
CA TRP A 43 11.23 11.59 -12.49
C TRP A 43 12.55 11.43 -11.71
N PRO A 44 13.41 10.49 -12.10
CA PRO A 44 14.70 10.30 -11.45
C PRO A 44 15.65 11.50 -11.60
N PRO A 45 16.63 11.66 -10.68
CA PRO A 45 17.61 12.74 -10.78
C PRO A 45 18.62 12.56 -11.92
N ASP A 46 18.83 11.34 -12.39
CA ASP A 46 19.69 10.97 -13.53
C ASP A 46 18.97 11.07 -14.89
N CYS A 47 17.83 11.76 -14.92
CA CYS A 47 17.05 12.07 -16.11
C CYS A 47 17.70 13.19 -16.95
N TYR A 48 18.74 12.84 -17.72
CA TYR A 48 19.49 13.82 -18.53
C TYR A 48 18.81 14.23 -19.84
N THR A 49 17.99 13.35 -20.43
CA THR A 49 17.21 13.66 -21.65
C THR A 49 15.74 13.77 -21.30
N ARG A 50 15.24 15.01 -21.27
CA ARG A 50 13.86 15.30 -20.88
C ARG A 50 12.91 15.30 -22.07
N PRO A 51 11.63 14.97 -21.83
CA PRO A 51 10.61 15.24 -22.83
C PRO A 51 10.46 16.74 -23.04
N GLU A 52 10.17 17.14 -24.28
CA GLU A 52 9.77 18.53 -24.59
C GLU A 52 8.48 18.89 -23.86
N TRP A 53 7.53 17.96 -23.79
CA TRP A 53 6.25 18.18 -23.15
C TRP A 53 5.64 16.89 -22.62
N ILE A 54 4.73 17.03 -21.67
CA ILE A 54 4.00 15.94 -21.05
C ILE A 54 2.50 16.21 -21.15
N GLY A 55 1.76 15.23 -21.66
CA GLY A 55 0.30 15.26 -21.70
C GLY A 55 -0.31 14.51 -20.54
N PHE A 56 -1.38 15.04 -19.96
CA PHE A 56 -2.24 14.36 -18.98
C PHE A 56 -3.55 13.91 -19.65
N TYR A 57 -3.99 12.69 -19.37
CA TYR A 57 -5.13 12.05 -20.03
C TYR A 57 -6.01 11.28 -19.03
N SER A 58 -7.29 11.12 -19.34
CA SER A 58 -8.21 10.25 -18.60
C SER A 58 -8.14 8.78 -19.00
N ASP A 59 -7.60 8.50 -20.19
CA ASP A 59 -7.47 7.17 -20.78
C ASP A 59 -6.06 6.97 -21.36
N ASN A 60 -5.72 5.74 -21.73
CA ASN A 60 -4.39 5.40 -22.19
C ASN A 60 -4.09 6.01 -23.58
N PRO A 61 -3.22 7.02 -23.69
CA PRO A 61 -2.95 7.73 -24.94
C PRO A 61 -2.16 6.91 -25.96
N ALA A 62 -1.58 5.76 -25.57
CA ALA A 62 -0.93 4.86 -26.53
C ALA A 62 -1.92 4.11 -27.42
N ILE A 63 -3.19 4.02 -26.99
CA ILE A 63 -4.25 3.31 -27.72
C ILE A 63 -5.45 4.21 -28.02
N SER A 64 -5.65 5.30 -27.27
CA SER A 64 -6.69 6.28 -27.52
C SER A 64 -6.15 7.46 -28.30
N PHE A 65 -6.82 7.85 -29.38
CA PHE A 65 -6.49 9.05 -30.17
C PHE A 65 -7.03 10.36 -29.54
N THR A 66 -7.09 10.41 -28.21
CA THR A 66 -7.63 11.56 -27.48
C THR A 66 -6.59 12.66 -27.34
N GLN A 67 -7.05 13.91 -27.34
CA GLN A 67 -6.20 15.06 -27.02
C GLN A 67 -5.90 15.09 -25.51
N PRO A 68 -4.73 15.59 -25.08
CA PRO A 68 -4.42 15.74 -23.67
C PRO A 68 -5.40 16.71 -23.01
N LEU A 69 -5.85 16.35 -21.81
CA LEU A 69 -6.65 17.22 -20.94
C LEU A 69 -5.82 18.43 -20.47
N LEU A 70 -4.53 18.20 -20.23
CA LEU A 70 -3.55 19.23 -19.90
C LEU A 70 -2.24 18.92 -20.63
N ARG A 71 -1.66 19.96 -21.24
CA ARG A 71 -0.33 19.92 -21.83
C ARG A 71 0.61 20.69 -20.91
N ILE A 72 1.67 20.03 -20.46
CA ILE A 72 2.68 20.59 -19.58
C ILE A 72 3.94 20.80 -20.42
N GLU A 73 4.28 22.07 -20.61
CA GLU A 73 5.51 22.52 -21.27
C GLU A 73 6.48 23.03 -20.20
N ASN A 74 7.77 23.15 -20.54
CA ASN A 74 8.81 23.66 -19.65
C ASN A 74 8.91 22.87 -18.32
N VAL A 75 9.08 21.55 -18.41
CA VAL A 75 9.24 20.67 -17.25
C VAL A 75 10.48 21.09 -16.43
N SER A 76 10.26 21.81 -15.33
CA SER A 76 11.28 22.50 -14.51
C SER A 76 12.46 21.63 -14.09
N ASP A 77 13.68 22.14 -14.19
CA ASP A 77 14.92 21.41 -13.89
C ASP A 77 15.23 21.25 -12.41
N THR A 78 14.62 22.04 -11.54
CA THR A 78 15.10 22.22 -10.16
C THR A 78 14.47 21.27 -9.14
N THR A 79 13.29 20.72 -9.44
CA THR A 79 12.57 19.82 -8.56
C THR A 79 12.24 18.55 -9.33
N PHE A 80 12.72 17.38 -8.88
CA PHE A 80 12.45 16.05 -9.47
C PHE A 80 10.98 15.58 -9.38
N LYS A 81 10.09 16.55 -9.18
CA LYS A 81 8.65 16.42 -9.03
C LYS A 81 7.96 17.71 -9.46
N MET A 82 6.71 17.58 -9.91
CA MET A 82 5.87 18.70 -10.29
C MET A 82 4.39 18.38 -10.01
N PRO A 83 3.66 19.22 -9.26
CA PRO A 83 2.23 19.03 -9.10
C PRO A 83 1.50 19.35 -10.41
N ILE A 84 0.64 18.44 -10.84
CA ILE A 84 -0.31 18.66 -11.92
C ILE A 84 -1.48 19.44 -11.33
N LYS A 85 -1.98 20.48 -12.03
CA LYS A 85 -3.17 21.25 -11.60
C LYS A 85 -4.48 20.45 -11.77
N GLN A 86 -4.45 19.19 -11.38
CA GLN A 86 -5.55 18.24 -11.41
C GLN A 86 -5.65 17.61 -10.03
N LYS A 87 -6.76 17.87 -9.34
CA LYS A 87 -7.09 17.19 -8.09
C LYS A 87 -7.43 15.72 -8.36
N LEU A 88 -7.09 14.86 -7.41
CA LEU A 88 -7.42 13.44 -7.47
C LEU A 88 -8.94 13.22 -7.52
N GLY A 89 -9.69 13.93 -6.67
CA GLY A 89 -11.12 13.70 -6.52
C GLY A 89 -11.43 12.35 -5.87
N LYS A 90 -12.67 11.87 -6.01
CA LYS A 90 -13.08 10.60 -5.41
C LYS A 90 -12.53 9.41 -6.21
N LEU A 91 -11.62 8.67 -5.59
CA LEU A 91 -11.11 7.41 -6.14
C LEU A 91 -12.23 6.38 -6.30
N ARG A 92 -12.19 5.67 -7.44
CA ARG A 92 -12.96 4.45 -7.69
C ARG A 92 -11.99 3.39 -8.20
N PHE A 93 -11.96 2.24 -7.53
CA PHE A 93 -11.10 1.14 -7.92
C PHE A 93 -11.83 0.23 -8.92
N PRO A 94 -11.22 -0.10 -10.08
CA PRO A 94 -11.84 -0.93 -11.09
C PRO A 94 -11.89 -2.41 -10.66
N GLY A 95 -12.79 -3.20 -11.23
CA GLY A 95 -12.77 -4.67 -11.11
C GLY A 95 -13.03 -5.21 -9.70
N GLY A 96 -13.98 -4.63 -8.97
CA GLY A 96 -14.45 -5.14 -7.67
C GLY A 96 -13.57 -4.78 -6.47
N TRP A 97 -12.65 -3.83 -6.63
CA TRP A 97 -11.70 -3.44 -5.58
C TRP A 97 -12.18 -2.30 -4.68
N ASN A 98 -13.41 -1.79 -4.83
CA ASN A 98 -13.93 -0.81 -3.88
C ASN A 98 -14.24 -1.48 -2.53
N ARG A 99 -14.17 -0.69 -1.44
CA ARG A 99 -14.39 -1.17 -0.08
C ARG A 99 -15.76 -1.82 0.14
N ASN A 100 -16.76 -1.42 -0.63
CA ASN A 100 -18.15 -1.89 -0.48
C ASN A 100 -18.60 -2.85 -1.59
N ASP A 101 -17.70 -3.33 -2.44
CA ASP A 101 -17.99 -4.27 -3.53
C ASP A 101 -18.12 -5.72 -2.99
N PHE A 102 -19.13 -6.00 -2.15
CA PHE A 102 -19.26 -7.30 -1.49
C PHE A 102 -19.71 -8.44 -2.43
N ASN A 103 -20.48 -8.12 -3.47
CA ASN A 103 -21.08 -9.09 -4.40
C ASN A 103 -20.40 -9.12 -5.76
N ILE A 104 -19.20 -8.54 -5.87
CA ILE A 104 -18.44 -8.49 -7.13
C ILE A 104 -17.19 -9.33 -6.94
N LEU A 105 -16.98 -10.29 -7.85
CA LEU A 105 -15.73 -11.04 -7.88
C LEU A 105 -14.58 -10.11 -8.28
N ALA A 106 -13.62 -9.94 -7.39
CA ALA A 106 -12.48 -9.06 -7.62
C ALA A 106 -11.59 -9.62 -8.73
N THR A 107 -11.24 -8.76 -9.70
CA THR A 107 -10.36 -9.13 -10.81
C THR A 107 -8.91 -9.15 -10.34
N GLU A 108 -8.16 -10.21 -10.66
CA GLU A 108 -6.75 -10.30 -10.29
C GLU A 108 -5.86 -9.48 -11.21
N TYR A 109 -4.90 -8.74 -10.62
CA TYR A 109 -3.94 -7.91 -11.37
C TYR A 109 -2.50 -8.19 -10.95
N SER A 110 -1.76 -8.96 -11.77
CA SER A 110 -0.37 -9.33 -11.47
C SER A 110 0.64 -8.19 -11.64
N LYS A 111 0.41 -7.29 -12.60
CA LYS A 111 1.26 -6.13 -12.91
C LYS A 111 0.62 -4.79 -12.48
N GLY A 112 -0.39 -4.85 -11.62
CA GLY A 112 -1.23 -3.73 -11.26
C GLY A 112 -2.24 -3.34 -12.34
N LYS A 113 -3.09 -2.37 -12.03
CA LYS A 113 -4.16 -1.87 -12.90
C LYS A 113 -4.22 -0.36 -12.85
N CYS A 114 -4.17 0.28 -14.02
CA CYS A 114 -4.34 1.72 -14.16
C CYS A 114 -5.73 2.16 -13.69
N LEU A 115 -5.75 3.28 -12.99
CA LEU A 115 -6.88 4.16 -12.81
C LEU A 115 -6.98 5.12 -14.01
N ASN A 116 -8.01 5.97 -14.03
CA ASN A 116 -8.28 6.91 -15.13
C ASN A 116 -7.43 8.17 -15.06
N TYR A 117 -6.14 8.02 -14.74
CA TYR A 117 -5.16 9.09 -14.66
C TYR A 117 -3.90 8.63 -15.36
N TYR A 118 -3.63 9.19 -16.53
CA TYR A 118 -2.51 8.84 -17.38
C TYR A 118 -1.65 10.07 -17.66
N VAL A 119 -0.36 9.83 -17.80
CA VAL A 119 0.61 10.79 -18.29
C VAL A 119 1.39 10.17 -19.44
N ALA A 120 1.72 10.98 -20.43
CA ALA A 120 2.57 10.57 -21.52
C ALA A 120 3.59 11.66 -21.85
N SER A 121 4.84 11.26 -22.02
CA SER A 121 5.97 12.15 -22.34
C SER A 121 6.30 12.09 -23.81
N PHE A 122 6.64 13.24 -24.41
CA PHE A 122 6.86 13.37 -25.84
C PHE A 122 8.11 14.18 -26.17
N ASN A 123 8.70 13.89 -27.33
CA ASN A 123 9.70 14.73 -28.01
C ASN A 123 9.13 15.10 -29.39
N GLY A 124 8.72 16.36 -29.59
CA GLY A 124 7.88 16.75 -30.71
C GLY A 124 6.57 15.94 -30.72
N ASN A 125 6.41 15.10 -31.75
CA ASN A 125 5.28 14.18 -31.89
C ASN A 125 5.61 12.73 -31.52
N GLU A 126 6.86 12.44 -31.16
CA GLU A 126 7.30 11.10 -30.77
C GLU A 126 6.87 10.80 -29.33
N LEU A 127 6.11 9.73 -29.13
CA LEU A 127 5.72 9.24 -27.81
C LEU A 127 6.90 8.48 -27.19
N LEU A 128 7.39 8.98 -26.04
CA LEU A 128 8.53 8.40 -25.34
C LEU A 128 8.10 7.37 -24.28
N ALA A 129 7.15 7.73 -23.43
CA ALA A 129 6.68 6.88 -22.34
C ALA A 129 5.23 7.19 -21.97
N VAL A 130 4.54 6.17 -21.45
CA VAL A 130 3.20 6.29 -20.88
C VAL A 130 3.19 5.67 -19.50
N GLU A 131 2.67 6.40 -18.52
CA GLU A 131 2.47 5.92 -17.16
C GLU A 131 1.08 6.33 -16.66
N CYS A 132 0.61 5.69 -15.59
CA CYS A 132 -0.69 5.94 -15.00
C CYS A 132 -0.63 5.73 -13.49
N LEU A 133 -1.62 6.27 -12.77
CA LEU A 133 -1.79 5.93 -11.36
C LEU A 133 -2.34 4.51 -11.27
N LYS A 134 -1.70 3.60 -10.53
CA LYS A 134 -2.02 2.17 -10.50
C LYS A 134 -2.39 1.67 -9.11
N ILE A 135 -3.28 0.67 -9.08
CA ILE A 135 -3.47 -0.20 -7.91
C ILE A 135 -2.66 -1.49 -8.08
N TYR A 136 -2.24 -2.09 -6.96
CA TYR A 136 -1.44 -3.32 -6.92
C TYR A 136 -2.02 -4.32 -5.90
N PRO A 137 -3.24 -4.84 -6.13
CA PRO A 137 -3.89 -5.68 -5.13
C PRO A 137 -3.32 -7.11 -5.05
N ASN A 138 -2.56 -7.60 -6.05
CA ASN A 138 -2.07 -8.99 -6.09
C ASN A 138 -0.57 -9.14 -6.40
N TRP A 139 0.23 -8.08 -6.22
CA TRP A 139 1.62 -8.07 -6.68
C TRP A 139 2.50 -9.12 -5.99
N LEU A 140 2.29 -9.35 -4.68
CA LEU A 140 3.19 -10.15 -3.87
C LEU A 140 3.06 -11.66 -4.19
N THR A 141 1.86 -12.14 -4.44
CA THR A 141 1.60 -13.57 -4.73
C THR A 141 1.68 -13.94 -6.21
N LYS A 142 1.47 -12.97 -7.11
CA LYS A 142 1.40 -13.24 -8.56
C LYS A 142 2.73 -13.06 -9.28
N LEU A 143 3.70 -12.35 -8.71
CA LEU A 143 5.03 -12.21 -9.31
C LEU A 143 5.92 -13.41 -8.92
N PRO A 144 6.28 -14.31 -9.86
CA PRO A 144 6.93 -15.59 -9.53
C PRO A 144 8.29 -15.43 -8.86
N ASN A 145 9.05 -14.40 -9.27
CA ASN A 145 10.37 -14.12 -8.73
C ASN A 145 10.31 -13.55 -7.31
N ILE A 146 9.20 -12.91 -6.94
CA ILE A 146 9.01 -12.27 -5.63
C ILE A 146 8.49 -13.31 -4.63
N ARG A 147 7.44 -14.04 -4.98
CA ARG A 147 6.76 -14.95 -4.03
C ARG A 147 7.63 -16.10 -3.48
N LYS A 148 8.74 -16.38 -4.17
CA LYS A 148 9.71 -17.43 -3.82
C LYS A 148 10.86 -16.93 -2.95
N LEU A 149 11.02 -15.61 -2.81
CA LEU A 149 12.05 -15.05 -1.93
C LEU A 149 11.58 -15.14 -0.47
N PRO A 150 12.51 -15.36 0.46
CA PRO A 150 12.25 -15.19 1.89
C PRO A 150 11.77 -13.76 2.19
N LEU A 151 10.90 -13.58 3.19
CA LEU A 151 10.39 -12.27 3.58
C LEU A 151 11.52 -11.27 3.90
N LYS A 152 12.59 -11.73 4.55
CA LYS A 152 13.77 -10.91 4.85
C LYS A 152 14.52 -10.37 3.62
N ASP A 153 14.32 -10.98 2.45
CA ASP A 153 14.98 -10.60 1.20
C ASP A 153 14.03 -9.79 0.29
N LEU A 154 12.84 -9.46 0.77
CA LEU A 154 11.84 -8.67 0.04
C LEU A 154 11.84 -7.21 0.49
N PHE A 155 11.70 -6.31 -0.49
CA PHE A 155 11.28 -4.95 -0.21
C PHE A 155 9.76 -4.92 -0.09
N ILE A 156 9.26 -4.79 1.15
CA ILE A 156 7.83 -4.79 1.45
C ILE A 156 7.42 -3.36 1.84
N PRO A 157 6.57 -2.69 1.05
CA PRO A 157 6.08 -1.36 1.42
C PRO A 157 5.14 -1.45 2.64
N GLY A 158 5.40 -0.58 3.61
CA GLY A 158 4.65 -0.45 4.85
C GLY A 158 4.22 0.99 5.12
N THR A 159 3.29 1.16 6.05
CA THR A 159 2.88 2.47 6.56
C THR A 159 3.00 2.50 8.08
N HIS A 160 3.55 3.59 8.62
CA HIS A 160 3.57 3.87 10.07
C HIS A 160 2.18 4.36 10.54
N ALA A 161 1.73 3.96 11.73
CA ALA A 161 0.43 4.33 12.26
C ALA A 161 -0.70 4.14 11.22
N SER A 162 -0.75 2.97 10.57
CA SER A 162 -1.58 2.70 9.38
C SER A 162 -3.07 2.98 9.60
N GLY A 163 -3.55 2.78 10.82
CA GLY A 163 -4.94 3.01 11.20
C GLY A 163 -5.30 4.47 11.54
N ALA A 164 -4.33 5.38 11.55
CA ALA A 164 -4.50 6.77 11.97
C ALA A 164 -4.88 7.67 10.78
N TYR A 165 -6.05 7.42 10.19
CA TYR A 165 -6.63 8.20 9.10
C TYR A 165 -7.98 8.80 9.50
N ILE A 166 -8.38 9.89 8.83
CA ILE A 166 -9.65 10.57 9.12
C ILE A 166 -10.74 10.02 8.21
N THR A 167 -11.81 9.46 8.79
CA THR A 167 -12.96 8.92 8.04
C THR A 167 -13.86 10.01 7.49
N ASP A 168 -14.07 11.09 8.25
CA ASP A 168 -14.87 12.24 7.83
C ASP A 168 -14.21 13.54 8.29
N TYR A 169 -13.48 14.18 7.37
CA TYR A 169 -12.73 15.40 7.64
C TYR A 169 -13.66 16.58 7.99
N ILE A 170 -14.87 16.64 7.42
CA ILE A 170 -15.82 17.72 7.69
C ILE A 170 -16.41 17.56 9.09
N LYS A 171 -16.81 16.33 9.47
CA LYS A 171 -17.39 16.06 10.79
C LYS A 171 -16.37 16.06 11.92
N THR A 172 -15.10 15.78 11.65
CA THR A 172 -14.05 15.83 12.69
C THR A 172 -13.84 17.28 13.15
N LYS A 173 -14.38 17.65 14.31
CA LYS A 173 -14.26 19.02 14.84
C LYS A 173 -12.91 19.29 15.50
N SER A 174 -12.22 18.26 15.98
CA SER A 174 -10.94 18.42 16.68
C SER A 174 -9.83 18.81 15.70
N PHE A 175 -9.25 19.99 15.91
CA PHE A 175 -8.06 20.46 15.20
C PHE A 175 -6.85 19.56 15.48
N PHE A 176 -6.68 19.10 16.72
CA PHE A 176 -5.58 18.20 17.10
C PHE A 176 -5.63 16.86 16.35
N ILE A 177 -6.83 16.30 16.16
CA ILE A 177 -6.99 15.07 15.37
C ILE A 177 -6.63 15.32 13.90
N LYS A 178 -7.02 16.48 13.36
CA LYS A 178 -6.79 16.83 11.95
C LYS A 178 -5.31 17.04 11.61
N ASP A 179 -4.62 17.79 12.46
CA ASP A 179 -3.31 18.34 12.11
C ASP A 179 -2.14 17.56 12.75
N TYR A 180 -2.42 16.76 13.79
CA TYR A 180 -1.36 16.08 14.56
C TYR A 180 -1.59 14.57 14.70
N ALA A 181 -2.81 14.10 14.94
CA ALA A 181 -3.04 12.68 15.16
C ALA A 181 -3.23 11.86 13.87
N ALA A 182 -3.64 12.48 12.78
CA ALA A 182 -3.79 11.78 11.51
C ALA A 182 -2.44 11.67 10.81
N SER A 183 -1.94 10.45 10.61
CA SER A 183 -0.70 10.18 9.88
C SER A 183 -0.94 9.63 8.48
N GLN A 184 -2.17 9.23 8.16
CA GLN A 184 -2.51 8.59 6.88
C GLN A 184 -3.65 9.30 6.17
N TYR A 185 -3.48 9.56 4.87
CA TYR A 185 -4.55 10.06 3.99
C TYR A 185 -5.51 8.95 3.52
N PHE A 186 -5.02 7.72 3.48
CA PHE A 186 -5.77 6.56 2.99
C PHE A 186 -6.31 5.73 4.16
N ASP A 187 -7.52 5.20 4.00
CA ASP A 187 -7.97 4.10 4.88
C ASP A 187 -7.15 2.82 4.63
N VAL A 188 -7.17 1.90 5.60
CA VAL A 188 -6.39 0.65 5.52
C VAL A 188 -6.76 -0.16 4.28
N TRP A 189 -8.05 -0.19 3.89
CA TRP A 189 -8.47 -0.83 2.64
C TRP A 189 -7.71 -0.28 1.43
N SER A 190 -7.71 1.04 1.26
CA SER A 190 -7.07 1.70 0.12
C SER A 190 -5.55 1.53 0.15
N GLN A 191 -4.91 1.62 1.33
CA GLN A 191 -3.48 1.33 1.49
C GLN A 191 -3.13 -0.06 0.93
N LEU A 192 -3.90 -1.09 1.32
CA LEU A 192 -3.71 -2.47 0.85
C LEU A 192 -3.93 -2.61 -0.67
N VAL A 193 -4.98 -1.98 -1.22
CA VAL A 193 -5.26 -2.00 -2.66
C VAL A 193 -4.16 -1.31 -3.48
N PHE A 194 -3.55 -0.24 -2.95
CA PHE A 194 -2.40 0.43 -3.58
C PHE A 194 -1.09 -0.36 -3.47
N GLY A 195 -1.03 -1.39 -2.63
CA GLY A 195 0.09 -2.33 -2.58
C GLY A 195 0.81 -2.43 -1.25
N ILE A 196 0.40 -1.69 -0.22
CA ILE A 196 0.96 -1.82 1.14
C ILE A 196 0.73 -3.25 1.65
N ARG A 197 1.74 -3.83 2.30
CA ARG A 197 1.67 -5.19 2.88
C ARG A 197 2.19 -5.28 4.31
N TYR A 198 2.72 -4.19 4.86
CA TYR A 198 3.08 -4.07 6.27
C TYR A 198 2.25 -2.95 6.91
N LEU A 199 1.48 -3.28 7.94
CA LEU A 199 0.63 -2.34 8.66
C LEU A 199 1.12 -2.21 10.11
N ASP A 200 1.45 -1.00 10.52
CA ASP A 200 1.88 -0.66 11.87
C ASP A 200 0.72 -0.05 12.66
N LEU A 201 0.31 -0.73 13.74
CA LEU A 201 -0.86 -0.39 14.54
C LEU A 201 -0.49 -0.17 16.01
N SER A 202 -0.74 1.05 16.49
CA SER A 202 -0.68 1.40 17.90
C SER A 202 -2.08 1.35 18.53
N ILE A 203 -2.25 0.60 19.61
CA ILE A 203 -3.56 0.29 20.20
C ILE A 203 -3.76 0.98 21.54
N GLY A 204 -4.94 1.56 21.73
CA GLY A 204 -5.40 2.04 23.03
C GLY A 204 -6.69 1.36 23.47
N TYR A 205 -6.88 1.32 24.78
CA TYR A 205 -8.09 0.85 25.42
C TYR A 205 -8.91 2.05 25.93
N LYS A 206 -10.15 2.17 25.46
CA LYS A 206 -11.08 3.21 25.88
C LYS A 206 -12.14 2.63 26.81
N THR A 207 -12.10 3.05 28.08
CA THR A 207 -13.18 2.77 29.05
C THR A 207 -14.45 3.49 28.60
N GLN A 208 -15.55 2.76 28.47
CA GLN A 208 -16.84 3.38 28.16
C GLN A 208 -17.48 3.82 29.47
N ASP A 209 -17.36 5.10 29.83
CA ASP A 209 -18.00 5.60 31.05
C ASP A 209 -19.53 5.73 30.90
N ASN A 210 -20.06 5.84 29.67
CA ASN A 210 -21.51 5.87 29.36
C ASN A 210 -21.74 5.68 27.84
N ALA A 211 -21.97 4.47 27.32
CA ALA A 211 -22.54 4.30 25.97
C ALA A 211 -23.09 2.88 25.69
N ASP A 212 -24.14 2.86 24.87
CA ASP A 212 -24.77 1.74 24.16
C ASP A 212 -24.09 0.36 24.25
N LEU A 213 -24.71 -0.52 25.04
CA LEU A 213 -24.45 -1.97 25.17
C LEU A 213 -24.45 -2.76 23.84
N LYS A 214 -24.74 -2.11 22.70
CA LYS A 214 -24.84 -2.75 21.38
C LYS A 214 -23.54 -2.79 20.60
N ASN A 215 -22.53 -1.97 20.93
CA ASN A 215 -21.21 -1.95 20.26
C ASN A 215 -20.06 -1.71 21.27
N ALA A 216 -19.88 -2.65 22.21
CA ALA A 216 -18.94 -2.57 23.32
C ALA A 216 -17.47 -2.86 22.94
N ASP A 217 -16.98 -2.34 21.81
CA ASP A 217 -15.55 -2.49 21.48
C ASP A 217 -14.70 -1.40 22.16
N HIS A 218 -13.77 -1.83 23.00
CA HIS A 218 -12.88 -0.97 23.77
C HIS A 218 -11.56 -0.68 23.07
N PHE A 219 -11.24 -1.38 21.96
CA PHE A 219 -9.96 -1.25 21.28
C PHE A 219 -10.01 -0.25 20.12
N TRP A 220 -9.10 0.70 20.19
CA TRP A 220 -8.99 1.81 19.24
C TRP A 220 -7.56 1.94 18.76
N ILE A 221 -7.40 2.41 17.52
CA ILE A 221 -6.15 2.96 17.06
C ILE A 221 -5.87 4.24 17.82
N VAL A 222 -4.64 4.33 18.33
CA VAL A 222 -4.11 5.54 18.96
C VAL A 222 -2.96 6.07 18.15
N ASN A 223 -2.89 7.38 18.00
CA ASN A 223 -1.70 8.06 17.51
C ASN A 223 -1.53 9.37 18.28
N GLU A 224 -0.29 9.71 18.65
CA GLU A 224 0.00 10.88 19.50
C GLU A 224 -0.91 10.95 20.76
N ASN A 225 -1.13 9.78 21.41
CA ASN A 225 -2.03 9.59 22.56
C ASN A 225 -3.51 9.96 22.33
N MET A 226 -3.94 10.12 21.08
CA MET A 226 -5.33 10.40 20.71
C MET A 226 -6.01 9.18 20.08
N PHE A 227 -7.25 8.89 20.50
CA PHE A 227 -8.07 7.84 19.90
C PHE A 227 -8.61 8.26 18.53
N ILE A 228 -8.42 7.42 17.51
CA ILE A 228 -8.73 7.76 16.11
C ILE A 228 -9.85 6.88 15.54
N ASN A 229 -9.55 5.62 15.23
CA ASN A 229 -10.49 4.68 14.62
C ASN A 229 -10.65 3.45 15.52
N GLN A 230 -11.83 2.83 15.53
CA GLN A 230 -12.00 1.54 16.21
C GLN A 230 -11.23 0.44 15.48
N LEU A 231 -10.52 -0.39 16.24
CA LEU A 231 -9.67 -1.45 15.70
C LEU A 231 -10.49 -2.46 14.88
N ARG A 232 -11.71 -2.81 15.32
CA ARG A 232 -12.56 -3.81 14.65
C ARG A 232 -12.79 -3.54 13.18
N TYR A 233 -13.06 -2.29 12.80
CA TYR A 233 -13.32 -1.95 11.41
C TYR A 233 -12.06 -2.17 10.54
N ILE A 234 -10.88 -1.89 11.09
CA ILE A 234 -9.61 -2.13 10.43
C ILE A 234 -9.34 -3.62 10.28
N LEU A 235 -9.57 -4.43 11.33
CA LEU A 235 -9.42 -5.89 11.23
C LEU A 235 -10.37 -6.49 10.18
N LYS A 236 -11.61 -5.98 10.09
CA LYS A 236 -12.57 -6.38 9.06
C LYS A 236 -12.10 -6.03 7.64
N ASP A 237 -11.53 -4.85 7.44
CA ASP A 237 -10.95 -4.46 6.14
C ASP A 237 -9.79 -5.37 5.76
N ILE A 238 -8.88 -5.67 6.70
CA ILE A 238 -7.74 -6.57 6.48
C ILE A 238 -8.23 -7.99 6.15
N ARG A 239 -9.15 -8.55 6.95
CA ARG A 239 -9.76 -9.87 6.73
C ARG A 239 -10.38 -9.95 5.34
N ARG A 240 -11.19 -8.96 4.96
CA ARG A 240 -11.81 -8.92 3.63
C ARG A 240 -10.75 -8.88 2.54
N PHE A 241 -9.75 -8.01 2.67
CA PHE A 241 -8.71 -7.85 1.66
C PHE A 241 -7.99 -9.17 1.39
N VAL A 242 -7.45 -9.83 2.41
CA VAL A 242 -6.68 -11.07 2.22
C VAL A 242 -7.51 -12.24 1.72
N ASN A 243 -8.81 -12.27 2.03
CA ASN A 243 -9.74 -13.28 1.51
C ASN A 243 -9.97 -13.11 0.01
N ILE A 244 -10.13 -11.87 -0.48
CA ILE A 244 -10.38 -11.63 -1.91
C ILE A 244 -9.10 -11.58 -2.74
N SER A 245 -7.99 -11.11 -2.17
CA SER A 245 -6.73 -10.93 -2.90
C SER A 245 -5.85 -12.17 -2.88
N GLY A 246 -6.02 -13.01 -1.85
CA GLY A 246 -5.12 -14.10 -1.56
C GLY A 246 -3.72 -13.65 -1.15
N GLU A 247 -3.48 -12.35 -0.93
CA GLU A 247 -2.15 -11.82 -0.56
C GLU A 247 -1.76 -12.16 0.88
N VAL A 248 -0.47 -12.01 1.18
CA VAL A 248 0.05 -12.06 2.54
C VAL A 248 0.19 -10.64 3.09
N VAL A 249 -0.37 -10.37 4.27
CA VAL A 249 -0.24 -9.08 4.97
C VAL A 249 0.41 -9.29 6.33
N ILE A 250 1.36 -8.42 6.67
CA ILE A 250 2.02 -8.35 7.97
C ILE A 250 1.32 -7.24 8.77
N ILE A 251 0.85 -7.58 9.97
CA ILE A 251 0.23 -6.66 10.90
C ILE A 251 1.12 -6.60 12.12
N ASP A 252 1.62 -5.42 12.43
CA ASP A 252 2.48 -5.15 13.57
C ASP A 252 1.71 -4.38 14.64
N PHE A 253 1.56 -5.00 15.82
CA PHE A 253 1.03 -4.34 17.00
C PHE A 253 2.18 -3.72 17.78
N SER A 254 2.68 -2.58 17.26
CA SER A 254 3.96 -2.00 17.66
C SER A 254 3.96 -1.37 19.05
N SER A 255 2.81 -0.85 19.51
CA SER A 255 2.73 -0.16 20.80
C SER A 255 1.32 -0.12 21.41
N PHE A 256 1.28 0.08 22.72
CA PHE A 256 0.07 0.09 23.54
C PHE A 256 -0.05 1.37 24.41
N PRO A 257 -0.05 2.57 23.81
CA PRO A 257 0.23 3.83 24.50
C PRO A 257 -0.84 4.26 25.53
N VAL A 258 -2.10 3.85 25.38
CA VAL A 258 -3.20 4.35 26.22
C VAL A 258 -4.00 3.19 26.80
N GLY A 259 -4.10 3.14 28.13
CA GLY A 259 -5.01 2.21 28.80
C GLY A 259 -4.51 0.77 28.88
N PHE A 260 -3.22 0.47 28.77
CA PHE A 260 -2.69 -0.88 29.04
C PHE A 260 -1.84 -0.94 30.33
N TYR A 261 -1.33 0.20 30.80
CA TYR A 261 -0.55 0.27 32.03
C TYR A 261 -1.34 -0.26 33.24
N LYS A 262 -0.75 -1.21 33.98
CA LYS A 262 -1.35 -1.93 35.12
C LYS A 262 -2.61 -2.75 34.79
N HIS A 263 -2.86 -3.02 33.52
CA HIS A 263 -4.02 -3.75 33.03
C HIS A 263 -3.63 -4.88 32.05
N PRO A 264 -2.83 -5.87 32.48
CA PRO A 264 -2.38 -6.95 31.61
C PRO A 264 -3.53 -7.77 31.01
N GLU A 265 -4.69 -7.83 31.67
CA GLU A 265 -5.90 -8.50 31.17
C GLU A 265 -6.35 -7.97 29.80
N ARG A 266 -6.05 -6.71 29.49
CA ARG A 266 -6.42 -6.06 28.23
C ARG A 266 -5.62 -6.62 27.05
N HIS A 267 -4.40 -7.11 27.28
CA HIS A 267 -3.65 -7.84 26.23
C HIS A 267 -4.34 -9.17 25.91
N SER A 268 -4.80 -9.92 26.92
CA SER A 268 -5.57 -11.15 26.72
C SER A 268 -6.89 -10.91 25.98
N GLU A 269 -7.62 -9.85 26.34
CA GLU A 269 -8.85 -9.44 25.63
C GLU A 269 -8.58 -9.07 24.17
N LEU A 270 -7.50 -8.31 23.91
CA LEU A 270 -7.08 -7.97 22.56
C LEU A 270 -6.73 -9.22 21.77
N LEU A 271 -5.93 -10.13 22.32
CA LEU A 271 -5.59 -11.39 21.67
C LEU A 271 -6.84 -12.22 21.33
N ASN A 272 -7.85 -12.25 22.21
CA ASN A 272 -9.11 -12.93 21.94
C ASN A 272 -9.86 -12.31 20.76
N MET A 273 -9.87 -10.98 20.67
CA MET A 273 -10.41 -10.28 19.50
C MET A 273 -9.63 -10.62 18.23
N LEU A 274 -8.29 -10.63 18.27
CA LEU A 274 -7.46 -10.98 17.12
C LEU A 274 -7.67 -12.43 16.68
N LYS A 275 -7.77 -13.37 17.62
CA LYS A 275 -8.08 -14.79 17.33
C LYS A 275 -9.44 -14.95 16.67
N SER A 276 -10.46 -14.25 17.19
CA SER A 276 -11.82 -14.24 16.63
C SER A 276 -11.87 -13.66 15.21
N GLU A 277 -11.28 -12.48 15.01
CA GLU A 277 -11.38 -11.75 13.75
C GLU A 277 -10.40 -12.27 12.68
N LEU A 278 -9.21 -12.75 13.05
CA LEU A 278 -8.12 -13.07 12.11
C LEU A 278 -7.47 -14.45 12.31
N GLY A 279 -7.75 -15.16 13.39
CA GLY A 279 -7.00 -16.37 13.79
C GLY A 279 -7.00 -17.49 12.73
N SER A 280 -8.10 -17.68 12.00
CA SER A 280 -8.15 -18.68 10.92
C SER A 280 -7.19 -18.38 9.76
N LEU A 281 -6.85 -17.11 9.56
CA LEU A 281 -6.01 -16.61 8.46
C LEU A 281 -4.55 -16.38 8.90
N ALA A 282 -4.30 -16.28 10.21
CA ALA A 282 -2.99 -16.06 10.79
C ALA A 282 -2.09 -17.30 10.69
N TYR A 283 -0.86 -17.07 10.27
CA TYR A 283 0.23 -18.04 10.35
C TYR A 283 0.67 -18.19 11.80
N GLN A 284 0.56 -19.41 12.33
CA GLN A 284 1.03 -19.74 13.66
C GLN A 284 2.44 -20.31 13.55
N ARG A 285 3.39 -19.71 14.27
CA ARG A 285 4.78 -20.17 14.28
C ARG A 285 4.87 -21.52 14.98
N ASN A 286 5.51 -22.50 14.35
CA ASN A 286 5.91 -23.72 15.04
C ASN A 286 7.20 -23.46 15.83
N THR A 287 7.08 -23.26 17.13
CA THR A 287 8.22 -22.99 18.04
C THR A 287 9.18 -24.17 18.19
N SER A 288 8.76 -25.38 17.80
CA SER A 288 9.64 -26.56 17.75
C SER A 288 10.56 -26.57 16.53
N MET A 289 10.31 -25.72 15.53
CA MET A 289 11.17 -25.56 14.35
C MET A 289 12.12 -24.37 14.55
N VAL A 290 13.39 -24.56 14.18
CA VAL A 290 14.42 -23.49 14.22
C VAL A 290 14.12 -22.36 13.23
N LYS A 291 13.28 -22.61 12.22
CA LYS A 291 13.01 -21.66 11.14
C LYS A 291 12.23 -20.44 11.65
N ALA A 292 12.82 -19.26 11.52
CA ALA A 292 12.17 -18.01 11.90
C ALA A 292 11.14 -17.56 10.85
N CYS A 293 10.11 -16.80 11.26
CA CYS A 293 9.05 -16.34 10.35
C CYS A 293 9.58 -15.51 9.17
N PHE A 294 10.63 -14.71 9.38
CA PHE A 294 11.23 -13.89 8.32
C PHE A 294 11.95 -14.73 7.23
N GLU A 295 12.25 -16.00 7.50
CA GLU A 295 12.83 -16.95 6.53
C GLU A 295 11.77 -17.65 5.68
N LEU A 296 10.49 -17.45 5.99
CA LEU A 296 9.39 -17.98 5.19
C LEU A 296 9.31 -17.22 3.87
N THR A 297 8.86 -17.91 2.83
CA THR A 297 8.48 -17.29 1.57
C THR A 297 6.96 -17.07 1.53
N VAL A 298 6.51 -16.14 0.69
CA VAL A 298 5.06 -15.93 0.44
C VAL A 298 4.41 -17.25 0.00
N GLU A 299 5.07 -18.02 -0.85
CA GLU A 299 4.58 -19.32 -1.31
C GLU A 299 4.41 -20.32 -0.16
N GLN A 300 5.33 -20.36 0.81
CA GLN A 300 5.23 -21.26 1.98
C GLN A 300 4.04 -20.88 2.88
N ILE A 301 3.84 -19.59 3.14
CA ILE A 301 2.71 -19.10 3.94
C ILE A 301 1.40 -19.47 3.25
N LYS A 302 1.29 -19.24 1.94
CA LYS A 302 0.10 -19.60 1.16
C LYS A 302 -0.16 -21.10 1.12
N LYS A 303 0.88 -21.95 1.04
CA LYS A 303 0.74 -23.42 1.10
C LYS A 303 0.13 -23.90 2.42
N SER A 304 0.34 -23.16 3.51
CA SER A 304 -0.32 -23.43 4.80
C SER A 304 -1.77 -22.91 4.89
N GLN A 305 -2.34 -22.41 3.78
CA GLN A 305 -3.65 -21.76 3.71
C GLN A 305 -3.77 -20.52 4.61
N LYS A 306 -2.63 -19.88 4.90
CA LYS A 306 -2.55 -18.66 5.70
C LYS A 306 -2.26 -17.46 4.82
N SER A 307 -2.62 -16.28 5.33
CA SER A 307 -2.49 -15.01 4.61
C SER A 307 -2.07 -13.86 5.53
N LEU A 308 -1.94 -14.09 6.84
CA LEU A 308 -1.56 -13.06 7.80
C LEU A 308 -0.36 -13.49 8.62
N ILE A 309 0.54 -12.54 8.86
CA ILE A 309 1.55 -12.61 9.91
C ILE A 309 1.19 -11.52 10.90
N ILE A 310 1.05 -11.89 12.17
CA ILE A 310 0.76 -10.95 13.26
C ILE A 310 2.01 -10.87 14.11
N LEU A 311 2.56 -9.67 14.25
CA LEU A 311 3.65 -9.38 15.16
C LEU A 311 3.03 -8.76 16.42
N TYR A 312 3.36 -9.36 17.57
CA TYR A 312 2.88 -8.94 18.87
C TYR A 312 4.04 -9.06 19.87
N PRO A 313 4.35 -8.03 20.66
CA PRO A 313 5.43 -8.08 21.65
C PRO A 313 5.18 -9.15 22.69
N LEU A 314 6.11 -10.10 22.83
CA LEU A 314 5.94 -11.24 23.75
C LEU A 314 6.05 -10.83 25.21
N GLU A 315 6.76 -9.72 25.48
CA GLU A 315 6.95 -9.15 26.81
C GLU A 315 5.64 -8.67 27.44
N GLU A 316 4.64 -8.38 26.60
CA GLU A 316 3.31 -7.92 27.01
C GLU A 316 2.36 -9.09 27.31
N LEU A 317 2.79 -10.34 27.09
CA LEU A 317 1.97 -11.54 27.24
C LEU A 317 2.32 -12.33 28.50
N SER A 318 1.32 -13.04 29.05
CA SER A 318 1.56 -14.05 30.07
C SER A 318 2.35 -15.24 29.49
N GLN A 319 3.06 -16.00 30.33
CA GLN A 319 3.88 -17.15 29.88
C GLN A 319 3.08 -18.20 29.10
N SER A 320 1.81 -18.44 29.46
CA SER A 320 0.94 -19.39 28.78
C SER A 320 0.46 -18.89 27.42
N GLU A 321 0.31 -17.57 27.25
CA GLU A 321 -0.07 -16.95 25.98
C GLU A 321 1.12 -16.80 25.05
N ALA A 322 2.30 -16.44 25.57
CA ALA A 322 3.54 -16.32 24.82
C ALA A 322 3.96 -17.66 24.17
N GLY A 323 3.68 -18.80 24.81
CA GLY A 323 3.96 -20.12 24.23
C GLY A 323 3.02 -20.52 23.08
N ASN A 324 1.87 -19.86 22.94
CA ASN A 324 0.83 -20.16 21.96
C ASN A 324 0.67 -19.09 20.86
N ALA A 325 1.29 -17.92 21.03
CA ALA A 325 1.31 -16.79 20.10
C ALA A 325 2.34 -16.99 18.99
#